data_AF-A0A261XWG2-F1
#
_entry.id   AF-A0A261XWG2-F1
#
_cell.length_a   1.000
_cell.length_b   1.000
_cell.length_c   1.000
_cell.angle_alpha   90.00
_cell.angle_beta   90.00
_cell.angle_gamma   90.00
#
_symmetry.space_group_name_H-M   'P 1'
#
loop_
_entity.id
_entity.type
_entity.pdbx_description
1 polymer ?
#
loop_
_entity_poly.entity_id
_entity_poly.type
_entity_poly.pdbx_seq_one_letter_code
_entity_poly.pdbx_strand_id
1 'polypeptide(L)'
;MVPSKMANQSLDRLSEEEKQLCDEVFRNPGRVQIANRTEVMKHLSRVFILTENADFTLDFSAPLLRNVYLQLRFGYTVPATHWPETFHAFLKNVFQAMSCHVLQQTKGRGKYGYLLESTWQMEFYRAAKQLLPPDDIISPNVSKVFGATGYIDFWIGGNKKWGIEILRDGDRFKEHKARFSSRYQKIVDHSNEWAVVDIRRYGLPIPDGLPGENVVFVVCEEDFSAVQLTLPGSRYPERIKLYGEACK
;
A
#
# COMPACT_ATOMS: atom_id res chain seq x y z
N MET A 1 -7.28 -3.06 20.84
CA MET A 1 -8.18 -1.94 21.19
C MET A 1 -9.35 -2.00 20.21
N VAL A 2 -10.58 -2.23 20.70
CA VAL A 2 -11.78 -2.37 19.85
C VAL A 2 -12.19 -0.99 19.35
N PRO A 3 -12.48 -0.78 18.05
CA PRO A 3 -12.97 0.50 17.56
C PRO A 3 -14.26 0.90 18.29
N SER A 4 -14.47 2.20 18.53
CA SER A 4 -15.73 2.65 19.12
C SER A 4 -16.89 2.31 18.18
N LYS A 5 -18.00 1.83 18.75
CA LYS A 5 -19.18 1.35 18.01
C LYS A 5 -19.76 2.41 17.06
N MET A 6 -19.56 3.70 17.37
CA MET A 6 -19.99 4.83 16.54
C MET A 6 -19.09 5.08 15.32
N ALA A 7 -17.77 4.94 15.45
CA ALA A 7 -16.84 5.13 14.33
C ALA A 7 -17.07 4.08 13.23
N ASN A 8 -17.35 2.84 13.62
CA ASN A 8 -17.62 1.75 12.68
C ASN A 8 -18.91 1.99 11.88
N GLN A 9 -19.96 2.49 12.53
CA GLN A 9 -21.25 2.76 11.90
C GLN A 9 -21.20 3.90 10.87
N SER A 10 -20.38 4.93 11.10
CA SER A 10 -20.22 6.04 10.16
C SER A 10 -19.38 5.64 8.94
N LEU A 11 -18.36 4.81 9.12
CA LEU A 11 -17.48 4.36 8.03
C LEU A 11 -18.16 3.34 7.10
N ASP A 12 -19.06 2.50 7.61
CA ASP A 12 -19.84 1.54 6.80
C ASP A 12 -20.84 2.21 5.85
N ARG A 13 -21.18 3.48 6.09
CA ARG A 13 -22.25 4.20 5.37
C ARG A 13 -21.73 5.24 4.38
N LEU A 14 -20.43 5.23 4.08
CA LEU A 14 -19.83 6.20 3.18
C LEU A 14 -20.34 6.04 1.73
N SER A 15 -20.69 7.17 1.12
CA SER A 15 -20.97 7.27 -0.32
C SER A 15 -19.72 6.98 -1.14
N GLU A 16 -19.86 6.70 -2.43
CA GLU A 16 -18.69 6.45 -3.29
C GLU A 16 -17.81 7.69 -3.46
N GLU A 17 -18.38 8.89 -3.46
CA GLU A 17 -17.63 10.15 -3.48
C GLU A 17 -16.83 10.35 -2.19
N GLU A 18 -17.40 10.00 -1.04
CA GLU A 18 -16.72 10.04 0.25
C GLU A 18 -15.58 9.04 0.33
N LYS A 19 -15.81 7.82 -0.16
CA LYS A 19 -14.77 6.80 -0.30
C LYS A 19 -13.65 7.26 -1.22
N GLN A 20 -13.96 7.90 -2.35
CA GLN A 20 -12.93 8.44 -3.25
C GLN A 20 -12.06 9.51 -2.58
N LEU A 21 -12.67 10.39 -1.79
CA LEU A 21 -11.94 11.39 -1.02
C LEU A 21 -11.11 10.75 0.11
N CYS A 22 -11.67 9.78 0.85
CA CYS A 22 -10.91 9.00 1.83
C CYS A 22 -9.74 8.25 1.18
N ASP A 23 -9.94 7.66 0.00
CA ASP A 23 -8.89 7.04 -0.81
C ASP A 23 -7.85 8.11 -1.21
N GLU A 24 -8.24 9.33 -1.57
CA GLU A 24 -7.32 10.44 -1.88
C GLU A 24 -6.47 10.88 -0.69
N VAL A 25 -7.09 11.09 0.47
CA VAL A 25 -6.39 11.42 1.70
C VAL A 25 -5.46 10.30 2.12
N PHE A 26 -5.93 9.05 1.98
CA PHE A 26 -5.10 7.89 2.26
C PHE A 26 -3.83 7.88 1.40
N ARG A 27 -3.95 8.23 0.10
CA ARG A 27 -2.86 8.30 -0.88
C ARG A 27 -1.87 9.42 -0.64
N ASN A 28 -2.34 10.53 -0.10
CA ASN A 28 -1.59 11.78 -0.01
C ASN A 28 -1.74 12.39 1.38
N PRO A 29 -1.30 11.68 2.44
CA PRO A 29 -1.50 12.13 3.81
C PRO A 29 -0.84 13.50 4.02
N GLY A 30 -1.61 14.47 4.51
CA GLY A 30 -1.14 15.84 4.71
C GLY A 30 -0.72 16.55 3.42
N ARG A 31 -1.22 16.14 2.25
CA ARG A 31 -0.94 16.78 0.95
C ARG A 31 -2.19 17.11 0.14
N VAL A 32 -3.34 16.57 0.51
CA VAL A 32 -4.63 16.96 -0.10
C VAL A 32 -4.98 18.35 0.43
N GLN A 33 -4.86 19.36 -0.43
CA GLN A 33 -5.21 20.74 -0.08
C GLN A 33 -6.71 20.98 -0.21
N ILE A 34 -7.21 21.85 0.66
CA ILE A 34 -8.61 22.25 0.68
C ILE A 34 -8.83 23.36 -0.36
N ALA A 35 -8.92 22.99 -1.64
CA ALA A 35 -9.40 23.89 -2.69
C ALA A 35 -10.91 23.70 -2.85
N ASN A 36 -11.69 24.67 -2.34
CA ASN A 36 -13.16 24.66 -2.19
C ASN A 36 -13.68 23.57 -1.23
N ARG A 37 -14.33 23.99 -0.14
CA ARG A 37 -14.97 23.08 0.84
C ARG A 37 -16.16 22.36 0.18
N THR A 38 -15.91 21.22 -0.47
CA THR A 38 -16.98 20.37 -1.01
C THR A 38 -17.88 19.88 0.13
N GLU A 39 -19.16 19.63 -0.14
CA GLU A 39 -20.10 19.10 0.87
C GLU A 39 -19.62 17.75 1.43
N VAL A 40 -18.94 16.94 0.60
CA VAL A 40 -18.29 15.67 0.99
C VAL A 40 -17.28 15.89 2.12
N MET A 41 -16.40 16.90 2.00
CA MET A 41 -15.41 17.21 3.03
C MET A 41 -16.08 17.67 4.33
N LYS A 42 -17.08 18.56 4.23
CA LYS A 42 -17.80 19.06 5.41
C LYS A 42 -18.49 17.92 6.16
N HIS A 43 -19.06 16.96 5.43
CA HIS A 43 -19.68 15.79 6.03
C HIS A 43 -18.64 14.91 6.73
N LEU A 44 -17.56 14.52 6.05
CA LEU A 44 -16.50 13.67 6.61
C LEU A 44 -15.83 14.27 7.85
N SER A 45 -15.70 15.60 7.92
CA SER A 45 -15.24 16.28 9.14
C SER A 45 -16.28 16.31 10.25
N ARG A 46 -17.57 16.48 9.92
CA ARG A 46 -18.67 16.41 10.91
C ARG A 46 -18.81 15.03 11.54
N VAL A 47 -18.57 13.97 10.78
CA VAL A 47 -18.58 12.59 11.29
C VAL A 47 -17.23 12.14 11.85
N PHE A 48 -16.28 13.08 12.01
CA PHE A 48 -14.95 12.87 12.58
C PHE A 48 -14.11 11.82 11.85
N ILE A 49 -14.34 11.56 10.56
CA ILE A 49 -13.52 10.63 9.77
C ILE A 49 -12.23 11.32 9.29
N LEU A 50 -12.36 12.53 8.76
CA LEU A 50 -11.25 13.35 8.28
C LEU A 50 -11.15 14.66 9.06
N THR A 51 -9.94 15.11 9.33
CA THR A 51 -9.63 16.38 9.98
C THR A 51 -8.81 17.28 9.07
N GLU A 52 -9.01 18.58 9.24
CA GLU A 52 -8.16 19.63 8.67
C GLU A 52 -6.97 19.86 9.62
N ASN A 53 -5.76 19.78 9.07
CA ASN A 53 -4.52 20.13 9.76
C ASN A 53 -4.30 21.65 9.72
N ALA A 54 -3.41 22.16 10.58
CA ALA A 54 -3.11 23.60 10.67
C ALA A 54 -2.55 24.21 9.38
N ASP A 55 -2.03 23.39 8.47
CA ASP A 55 -1.51 23.78 7.15
C ASP A 55 -2.56 23.65 6.02
N PHE A 56 -3.84 23.56 6.38
CA PHE A 56 -4.97 23.39 5.44
C PHE A 56 -4.90 22.10 4.61
N THR A 57 -4.22 21.08 5.14
CA THR A 57 -4.19 19.74 4.54
C THR A 57 -5.20 18.83 5.23
N LEU A 58 -5.73 17.85 4.49
CA LEU A 58 -6.67 16.87 5.03
C LEU A 58 -5.94 15.59 5.45
N ASP A 59 -6.30 15.03 6.60
CA ASP A 59 -5.85 13.71 7.05
C ASP A 59 -6.98 12.96 7.79
N PHE A 60 -6.83 11.66 8.05
CA PHE A 60 -7.74 10.94 8.93
C PHE A 60 -7.64 11.50 10.36
N SER A 61 -8.78 11.69 11.02
CA SER A 61 -8.83 12.27 12.37
C SER A 61 -8.09 11.43 13.42
N ALA A 62 -7.87 10.15 13.13
CA ALA A 62 -7.04 9.26 13.94
C ALA A 62 -6.41 8.16 13.07
N PRO A 63 -5.18 7.70 13.37
CA PRO A 63 -4.57 6.54 12.72
C PRO A 63 -5.44 5.28 12.77
N LEU A 64 -6.22 5.10 13.85
CA LEU A 64 -7.15 3.99 13.97
C LEU A 64 -8.30 4.08 12.96
N LEU A 65 -8.87 5.27 12.73
CA LEU A 65 -9.95 5.45 11.75
C LEU A 65 -9.48 5.15 10.34
N ARG A 66 -8.23 5.49 10.04
CA ARG A 66 -7.58 5.11 8.78
C ARG A 66 -7.50 3.58 8.63
N ASN A 67 -7.08 2.88 9.67
CA ASN A 67 -7.01 1.41 9.66
C ASN A 67 -8.40 0.76 9.56
N VAL A 68 -9.40 1.28 10.28
CA VAL A 68 -10.79 0.78 10.23
C VAL A 68 -11.40 1.05 8.87
N TYR A 69 -11.18 2.23 8.28
CA TYR A 69 -11.61 2.55 6.91
C TYR A 69 -11.09 1.51 5.92
N LEU A 70 -9.79 1.16 5.97
CA LEU A 70 -9.22 0.14 5.10
C LEU A 70 -9.85 -1.24 5.32
N GLN A 71 -10.15 -1.61 6.58
CA GLN A 71 -10.82 -2.88 6.89
C GLN A 71 -12.23 -2.94 6.31
N LEU A 72 -13.00 -1.87 6.41
CA LEU A 72 -14.36 -1.84 5.87
C LEU A 72 -14.37 -1.72 4.34
N ARG A 73 -13.43 -0.96 3.78
CA ARG A 73 -13.27 -0.76 2.34
C ARG A 73 -12.85 -2.04 1.60
N PHE A 74 -12.07 -2.91 2.25
CA PHE A 74 -11.46 -4.08 1.61
C PHE A 74 -11.77 -5.43 2.30
N GLY A 75 -12.61 -5.44 3.33
CA GLY A 75 -13.10 -6.64 4.02
C GLY A 75 -12.25 -7.08 5.23
N TYR A 76 -12.85 -7.98 6.03
CA TYR A 76 -12.13 -8.74 7.05
C TYR A 76 -11.49 -9.95 6.41
N THR A 77 -10.20 -10.10 6.68
CA THR A 77 -9.39 -11.14 6.08
C THR A 77 -9.16 -12.27 7.07
N VAL A 78 -9.43 -13.52 6.66
CA VAL A 78 -9.02 -14.70 7.42
C VAL A 78 -7.49 -14.77 7.36
N PRO A 79 -6.80 -14.73 8.51
CA PRO A 79 -5.35 -14.80 8.52
C PRO A 79 -4.88 -16.19 8.05
N ALA A 80 -3.79 -16.24 7.27
CA ALA A 80 -3.22 -17.50 6.78
C ALA A 80 -2.81 -18.42 7.94
N THR A 81 -2.89 -19.74 7.74
CA THR A 81 -2.43 -20.72 8.76
C THR A 81 -0.91 -20.89 8.77
N HIS A 82 -0.24 -20.47 7.68
CA HIS A 82 1.20 -20.51 7.52
C HIS A 82 1.69 -19.15 7.04
N TRP A 83 2.69 -18.62 7.74
CA TRP A 83 3.22 -17.28 7.52
C TRP A 83 4.56 -17.34 6.78
N PRO A 84 4.86 -16.37 5.90
CA PRO A 84 6.17 -16.30 5.27
C PRO A 84 7.25 -15.99 6.32
N GLU A 85 8.28 -16.84 6.36
CA GLU A 85 9.41 -16.64 7.27
C GLU A 85 10.37 -15.55 6.76
N THR A 86 10.62 -15.53 5.44
CA THR A 86 11.56 -14.61 4.79
C THR A 86 10.86 -13.48 4.06
N PHE A 87 11.56 -12.36 3.89
CA PHE A 87 11.02 -11.19 3.20
C PHE A 87 10.69 -11.48 1.73
N HIS A 88 11.53 -12.26 1.04
CA HIS A 88 11.27 -12.68 -0.33
C HIS A 88 10.04 -13.59 -0.45
N ALA A 89 9.88 -14.56 0.46
CA ALA A 89 8.67 -15.39 0.48
C ALA A 89 7.42 -14.55 0.75
N PHE A 90 7.52 -13.56 1.64
CA PHE A 90 6.45 -12.61 1.91
C PHE A 90 6.04 -11.85 0.65
N LEU A 91 6.98 -11.23 -0.08
CA LEU A 91 6.67 -10.49 -1.30
C LEU A 91 5.99 -11.37 -2.35
N LYS A 92 6.49 -12.59 -2.59
CA LYS A 92 5.87 -13.54 -3.52
C LYS A 92 4.43 -13.87 -3.09
N ASN A 93 4.24 -14.19 -1.81
CA ASN A 93 2.94 -14.57 -1.28
C ASN A 93 1.95 -13.39 -1.35
N VAL A 94 2.41 -12.15 -1.13
CA VAL A 94 1.56 -10.95 -1.26
C VAL A 94 1.03 -10.83 -2.68
N PHE A 95 1.89 -10.90 -3.70
CA PHE A 95 1.42 -10.89 -5.09
C PHE A 95 0.51 -12.07 -5.38
N GLN A 96 0.83 -13.27 -4.90
CA GLN A 96 -0.02 -14.44 -5.06
C GLN A 96 -1.44 -14.23 -4.47
N ALA A 97 -1.56 -13.52 -3.36
CA ALA A 97 -2.82 -13.20 -2.69
C ALA A 97 -3.54 -11.97 -3.26
N MET A 98 -2.93 -11.19 -4.17
CA MET A 98 -3.61 -10.09 -4.84
C MET A 98 -4.73 -10.58 -5.77
N SER A 99 -5.78 -9.79 -5.91
CA SER A 99 -6.98 -10.10 -6.68
C SER A 99 -6.92 -9.50 -8.08
N CYS A 100 -6.80 -10.36 -9.08
CA CYS A 100 -6.90 -9.96 -10.49
C CYS A 100 -8.23 -9.25 -10.78
N HIS A 101 -9.33 -9.71 -10.16
CA HIS A 101 -10.65 -9.10 -10.32
C HIS A 101 -10.67 -7.66 -9.81
N VAL A 102 -10.13 -7.39 -8.62
CA VAL A 102 -10.05 -6.04 -8.06
C VAL A 102 -9.19 -5.14 -8.96
N LEU A 103 -8.02 -5.62 -9.38
CA LEU A 103 -7.11 -4.88 -10.27
C LEU A 103 -7.73 -4.59 -11.64
N GLN A 104 -8.58 -5.47 -12.16
CA GLN A 104 -9.31 -5.24 -13.41
C GLN A 104 -10.44 -4.22 -13.23
N GLN A 105 -11.29 -4.40 -12.21
CA GLN A 105 -12.56 -3.66 -12.05
C GLN A 105 -12.41 -2.30 -11.37
N THR A 106 -11.33 -2.08 -10.62
CA THR A 106 -11.08 -0.84 -9.89
C THR A 106 -11.12 0.40 -10.78
N LYS A 107 -11.69 1.48 -10.22
CA LYS A 107 -11.73 2.81 -10.83
C LYS A 107 -10.48 3.65 -10.52
N GLY A 108 -9.55 3.13 -9.73
CA GLY A 108 -8.27 3.78 -9.42
C GLY A 108 -7.31 3.77 -10.62
N ARG A 109 -7.70 4.45 -11.70
CA ARG A 109 -6.98 4.52 -12.97
C ARG A 109 -6.65 5.97 -13.32
N GLY A 110 -5.47 6.19 -13.90
CA GLY A 110 -5.03 7.50 -14.37
C GLY A 110 -5.60 7.85 -15.74
N LYS A 111 -5.13 8.98 -16.30
CA LYS A 111 -5.56 9.56 -17.58
C LYS A 111 -5.55 8.59 -18.78
N TYR A 112 -4.72 7.55 -18.73
CA TYR A 112 -4.56 6.57 -19.80
C TYR A 112 -5.12 5.19 -19.46
N GLY A 113 -5.98 5.10 -18.43
CA GLY A 113 -6.57 3.83 -18.00
C GLY A 113 -5.63 2.91 -17.21
N TYR A 114 -4.35 3.26 -17.02
CA TYR A 114 -3.43 2.48 -16.19
C TYR A 114 -3.74 2.64 -14.69
N LEU A 115 -3.47 1.59 -13.92
CA LEU A 115 -3.64 1.62 -12.47
C LEU A 115 -2.76 2.68 -11.82
N LEU A 116 -3.33 3.39 -10.86
CA LEU A 116 -2.60 4.33 -10.02
C LEU A 116 -1.70 3.55 -9.04
N GLU A 117 -0.60 4.17 -8.63
CA GLU A 117 0.35 3.60 -7.65
C GLU A 117 -0.37 3.24 -6.35
N SER A 118 -1.29 4.11 -5.95
CA SER A 118 -2.18 3.89 -4.83
C SER A 118 -3.04 2.64 -4.90
N THR A 119 -3.45 2.25 -6.11
CA THR A 119 -4.27 1.06 -6.28
C THR A 119 -3.45 -0.18 -6.02
N TRP A 120 -2.18 -0.17 -6.43
CA TRP A 120 -1.21 -1.19 -6.05
C TRP A 120 -0.94 -1.21 -4.55
N GLN A 121 -0.73 -0.05 -3.94
CA GLN A 121 -0.51 0.05 -2.49
C GLN A 121 -1.70 -0.49 -1.69
N MET A 122 -2.94 -0.15 -2.08
CA MET A 122 -4.14 -0.65 -1.39
C MET A 122 -4.27 -2.17 -1.52
N GLU A 123 -4.07 -2.71 -2.73
CA GLU A 123 -4.17 -4.14 -2.95
C GLU A 123 -3.04 -4.91 -2.27
N PHE A 124 -1.84 -4.33 -2.22
CA PHE A 124 -0.72 -4.86 -1.45
C PHE A 124 -1.03 -4.90 0.03
N TYR A 125 -1.58 -3.82 0.59
CA TYR A 125 -1.97 -3.77 2.00
C TYR A 125 -3.02 -4.83 2.34
N ARG A 126 -4.06 -4.98 1.51
CA ARG A 126 -5.10 -6.00 1.67
C ARG A 126 -4.50 -7.41 1.70
N ALA A 127 -3.68 -7.74 0.70
CA ALA A 127 -3.05 -9.06 0.57
C ALA A 127 -2.02 -9.33 1.68
N ALA A 128 -1.18 -8.35 2.03
CA ALA A 128 -0.20 -8.48 3.11
C ALA A 128 -0.85 -8.75 4.46
N LYS A 129 -1.99 -8.11 4.75
CA LYS A 129 -2.72 -8.31 6.01
C LYS A 129 -3.25 -9.75 6.18
N GLN A 130 -3.50 -10.47 5.08
CA GLN A 130 -3.87 -11.90 5.10
C GLN A 130 -2.70 -12.80 5.49
N LEU A 131 -1.46 -12.35 5.27
CA LEU A 131 -0.27 -13.19 5.28
C LEU A 131 0.63 -12.96 6.49
N LEU A 132 0.29 -12.03 7.36
CA LEU A 132 1.11 -11.70 8.52
C LEU A 132 0.55 -12.33 9.80
N PRO A 133 1.41 -12.88 10.66
CA PRO A 133 0.99 -13.37 11.96
C PRO A 133 0.42 -12.22 12.81
N PRO A 134 -0.39 -12.51 13.84
CA PRO A 134 -1.05 -11.49 14.66
C PRO A 134 -0.12 -10.42 15.24
N ASP A 135 1.13 -10.77 15.53
CA ASP A 135 2.11 -9.87 16.18
C ASP A 135 2.92 -9.02 15.19
N ASP A 136 2.94 -9.37 13.89
CA ASP A 136 3.67 -8.63 12.87
C ASP A 136 2.71 -7.71 12.10
N ILE A 137 2.49 -6.52 12.65
CA ILE A 137 1.50 -5.56 12.11
C ILE A 137 2.08 -4.81 10.91
N ILE A 138 1.42 -4.91 9.75
CA ILE A 138 1.67 -4.00 8.62
C ILE A 138 1.10 -2.60 8.91
N SER A 139 1.97 -1.59 8.84
CA SER A 139 1.65 -0.19 9.10
C SER A 139 1.92 0.65 7.85
N PRO A 140 0.89 1.29 7.25
CA PRO A 140 1.10 2.17 6.11
C PRO A 140 1.65 3.53 6.54
N ASN A 141 2.42 4.19 5.66
CA ASN A 141 2.92 5.57 5.83
C ASN A 141 3.62 5.79 7.17
N VAL A 142 4.68 5.02 7.41
CA VAL A 142 5.45 5.09 8.64
C VAL A 142 6.55 6.13 8.51
N SER A 143 6.67 6.99 9.53
CA SER A 143 7.66 8.09 9.54
C SER A 143 8.03 8.52 10.96
N LYS A 144 7.20 9.37 11.59
CA LYS A 144 7.51 10.10 12.83
C LYS A 144 7.90 9.22 14.02
N VAL A 145 7.34 8.00 14.11
CA VAL A 145 7.65 7.05 15.19
C VAL A 145 9.12 6.62 15.21
N PHE A 146 9.79 6.64 14.05
CA PHE A 146 11.24 6.40 13.91
C PHE A 146 12.05 7.70 13.81
N GLY A 147 11.40 8.87 13.94
CA GLY A 147 12.03 10.18 13.75
C GLY A 147 12.51 10.46 12.32
N ALA A 148 11.99 9.73 11.33
CA ALA A 148 12.26 9.93 9.91
C ALA A 148 11.53 11.17 9.37
N THR A 149 12.00 11.70 8.23
CA THR A 149 11.43 12.92 7.61
C THR A 149 10.56 12.62 6.39
N GLY A 150 10.59 11.38 5.90
CA GLY A 150 9.67 10.89 4.86
C GLY A 150 8.80 9.76 5.39
N TYR A 151 7.73 9.47 4.64
CA TYR A 151 6.81 8.36 4.89
C TYR A 151 7.13 7.21 3.94
N ILE A 152 7.57 6.09 4.49
CA ILE A 152 7.67 4.84 3.72
C ILE A 152 6.27 4.26 3.51
N ASP A 153 6.01 3.66 2.35
CA ASP A 153 4.67 3.15 2.06
C ASP A 153 4.20 2.12 3.08
N PHE A 154 5.03 1.13 3.41
CA PHE A 154 4.74 0.12 4.43
C PHE A 154 5.93 -0.18 5.33
N TRP A 155 5.64 -0.39 6.60
CA TRP A 155 6.55 -1.01 7.56
C TRP A 155 5.84 -2.15 8.27
N ILE A 156 6.49 -3.31 8.36
CA ILE A 156 5.98 -4.49 9.05
C ILE A 156 6.72 -4.62 10.37
N GLY A 157 5.97 -4.58 11.47
CA GLY A 157 6.53 -4.60 12.80
C GLY A 157 6.88 -5.98 13.35
N GLY A 158 6.90 -6.05 14.69
CA GLY A 158 7.21 -7.28 15.42
C GLY A 158 8.64 -7.75 15.18
N ASN A 159 8.78 -9.05 14.87
CA ASN A 159 10.08 -9.68 14.67
C ASN A 159 10.60 -9.47 13.23
N LYS A 160 9.70 -9.19 12.27
CA LYS A 160 10.08 -9.01 10.86
C LYS A 160 10.86 -7.73 10.62
N LYS A 161 10.32 -6.59 11.08
CA LYS A 161 10.91 -5.26 10.88
C LYS A 161 11.28 -5.01 9.41
N TRP A 162 10.30 -5.12 8.51
CA TRP A 162 10.54 -4.95 7.07
C TRP A 162 10.03 -3.61 6.55
N GLY A 163 10.81 -2.96 5.68
CA GLY A 163 10.41 -1.73 4.99
C GLY A 163 10.07 -1.97 3.51
N ILE A 164 8.93 -1.48 3.02
CA ILE A 164 8.54 -1.62 1.62
C ILE A 164 8.12 -0.26 1.06
N GLU A 165 8.73 0.15 -0.06
CA GLU A 165 8.26 1.24 -0.91
C GLU A 165 7.74 0.65 -2.22
N ILE A 166 6.56 1.07 -2.67
CA ILE A 166 5.96 0.65 -3.94
C ILE A 166 5.97 1.83 -4.89
N LEU A 167 6.39 1.58 -6.13
CA LEU A 167 6.21 2.52 -7.23
C LEU A 167 5.67 1.82 -8.47
N ARG A 168 5.23 2.61 -9.45
CA ARG A 168 4.75 2.08 -10.73
C ARG A 168 5.58 2.56 -11.91
N ASP A 169 5.74 1.67 -12.89
CA ASP A 169 6.30 1.96 -14.22
C ASP A 169 7.67 2.68 -14.19
N GLY A 170 8.46 2.50 -13.14
CA GLY A 170 9.72 3.22 -12.93
C GLY A 170 9.58 4.71 -12.65
N ASP A 171 8.36 5.23 -12.38
CA ASP A 171 8.14 6.65 -12.10
C ASP A 171 8.99 7.10 -10.92
N ARG A 172 9.83 8.12 -11.17
CA ARG A 172 10.76 8.68 -10.18
C ARG A 172 11.58 7.63 -9.41
N PHE A 173 11.88 6.49 -10.03
CA PHE A 173 12.58 5.36 -9.39
C PHE A 173 13.85 5.77 -8.64
N LYS A 174 14.71 6.60 -9.26
CA LYS A 174 15.95 7.11 -8.64
C LYS A 174 15.67 7.92 -7.37
N GLU A 175 14.61 8.73 -7.38
CA GLU A 175 14.22 9.53 -6.23
C GLU A 175 13.74 8.62 -5.08
N HIS A 176 12.85 7.67 -5.37
CA HIS A 176 12.33 6.74 -4.37
C HIS A 176 13.46 5.90 -3.74
N LYS A 177 14.38 5.38 -4.56
CA LYS A 177 15.55 4.65 -4.05
C LYS A 177 16.43 5.53 -3.17
N ALA A 178 16.69 6.78 -3.56
CA ALA A 178 17.51 7.71 -2.78
C ALA A 178 16.90 8.08 -1.41
N ARG A 179 15.57 7.93 -1.23
CA ARG A 179 14.92 8.18 0.07
C ARG A 179 15.39 7.20 1.15
N PHE A 180 15.74 5.97 0.80
CA PHE A 180 16.24 4.97 1.75
C PHE A 180 17.57 5.37 2.41
N SER A 181 18.44 6.06 1.68
CA SER A 181 19.70 6.61 2.21
C SER A 181 19.57 8.04 2.74
N SER A 182 18.36 8.58 2.80
CA SER A 182 18.11 9.96 3.24
C SER A 182 16.89 10.05 4.14
N ARG A 183 15.71 10.32 3.58
CA ARG A 183 14.46 10.57 4.32
C ARG A 183 14.00 9.40 5.18
N TYR A 184 14.31 8.18 4.78
CA TYR A 184 13.94 6.94 5.46
C TYR A 184 15.10 6.29 6.23
N GLN A 185 16.29 6.91 6.28
CA GLN A 185 17.48 6.29 6.88
C GLN A 185 17.20 5.72 8.28
N LYS A 186 16.51 6.49 9.13
CA LYS A 186 16.18 6.01 10.48
C LYS A 186 15.22 4.82 10.51
N ILE A 187 14.36 4.67 9.51
CA ILE A 187 13.50 3.48 9.38
C ILE A 187 14.36 2.30 8.94
N VAL A 188 15.28 2.52 7.99
CA VAL A 188 16.23 1.51 7.51
C VAL A 188 17.12 0.99 8.64
N ASP A 189 17.63 1.87 9.50
CA ASP A 189 18.45 1.50 10.66
C ASP A 189 17.72 0.56 11.63
N HIS A 190 16.38 0.58 11.62
CA HIS A 190 15.52 -0.30 12.43
C HIS A 190 14.94 -1.48 11.64
N SER A 191 15.24 -1.58 10.35
CA SER A 191 14.70 -2.62 9.46
C SER A 191 15.70 -3.76 9.30
N ASN A 192 15.22 -5.00 9.38
CA ASN A 192 16.04 -6.18 9.07
C ASN A 192 16.27 -6.30 7.56
N GLU A 193 15.23 -6.02 6.76
CA GLU A 193 15.26 -6.04 5.31
C GLU A 193 14.36 -4.93 4.76
N TRP A 194 14.62 -4.45 3.55
CA TRP A 194 13.74 -3.52 2.88
C TRP A 194 13.82 -3.67 1.36
N ALA A 195 12.77 -3.23 0.65
CA ALA A 195 12.77 -3.22 -0.80
C ALA A 195 12.00 -2.03 -1.39
N VAL A 196 12.47 -1.61 -2.55
CA VAL A 196 11.72 -0.83 -3.53
C VAL A 196 11.11 -1.80 -4.54
N VAL A 197 9.79 -1.88 -4.57
CA VAL A 197 9.02 -2.74 -5.47
C VAL A 197 8.48 -1.91 -6.63
N ASP A 198 9.06 -2.08 -7.82
CA ASP A 198 8.64 -1.39 -9.03
C ASP A 198 7.71 -2.27 -9.86
N ILE A 199 6.42 -1.94 -9.81
CA ILE A 199 5.35 -2.65 -10.51
C ILE A 199 5.15 -2.02 -11.88
N ARG A 200 5.48 -2.78 -12.92
CA ARG A 200 5.42 -2.36 -14.31
C ARG A 200 4.23 -2.97 -15.01
N ARG A 201 3.51 -2.14 -15.74
CA ARG A 201 2.43 -2.59 -16.62
C ARG A 201 2.95 -3.55 -17.70
N TYR A 202 2.02 -4.33 -18.25
CA TYR A 202 2.29 -5.18 -19.39
C TYR A 202 2.94 -4.40 -20.55
N GLY A 203 3.94 -5.02 -21.18
CA GLY A 203 4.68 -4.46 -22.31
C GLY A 203 5.70 -3.36 -21.94
N LEU A 204 5.83 -2.97 -20.67
CA LEU A 204 6.88 -2.04 -20.24
C LEU A 204 8.13 -2.84 -19.78
N PRO A 205 9.25 -2.76 -20.51
CA PRO A 205 10.46 -3.51 -20.16
C PRO A 205 11.05 -3.02 -18.84
N ILE A 206 11.70 -3.90 -18.08
CA ILE A 206 12.60 -3.52 -16.99
C ILE A 206 13.90 -2.89 -17.56
N PRO A 207 14.61 -2.01 -16.82
CA PRO A 207 15.87 -1.46 -17.29
C PRO A 207 16.90 -2.58 -17.43
N ASP A 208 17.82 -2.45 -18.41
CA ASP A 208 18.87 -3.45 -18.63
C ASP A 208 19.75 -3.63 -17.39
N GLY A 209 20.08 -4.89 -17.10
CA GLY A 209 20.92 -5.29 -15.97
C GLY A 209 20.19 -6.11 -14.91
N LEU A 210 20.93 -6.52 -13.89
CA LEU A 210 20.35 -7.17 -12.72
C LEU A 210 19.60 -6.13 -11.87
N PRO A 211 18.48 -6.51 -11.23
CA PRO A 211 17.89 -5.67 -10.19
C PRO A 211 18.97 -5.40 -9.13
N GLY A 212 19.21 -4.12 -8.88
CA GLY A 212 20.16 -3.71 -7.85
C GLY A 212 19.73 -4.21 -6.47
N GLU A 213 20.62 -4.08 -5.49
CA GLU A 213 20.29 -4.41 -4.11
C GLU A 213 19.00 -3.72 -3.66
N ASN A 214 18.14 -4.47 -2.97
CA ASN A 214 16.83 -4.04 -2.46
C ASN A 214 15.85 -3.52 -3.54
N VAL A 215 16.02 -3.93 -4.81
CA VAL A 215 15.10 -3.62 -5.90
C VAL A 215 14.41 -4.89 -6.36
N VAL A 216 13.08 -4.86 -6.37
CA VAL A 216 12.23 -5.94 -6.91
C VAL A 216 11.47 -5.38 -8.11
N PHE A 217 11.60 -6.04 -9.26
CA PHE A 217 10.76 -5.72 -10.41
C PHE A 217 9.58 -6.68 -10.48
N VAL A 218 8.40 -6.14 -10.77
CA VAL A 218 7.18 -6.92 -10.92
C VAL A 218 6.52 -6.51 -12.23
N VAL A 219 6.53 -7.37 -13.24
CA VAL A 219 5.93 -7.06 -14.55
C VAL A 219 4.58 -7.76 -14.67
N CYS A 220 3.51 -7.00 -14.84
CA CYS A 220 2.16 -7.54 -14.98
C CYS A 220 1.95 -8.22 -16.34
N GLU A 221 1.19 -9.31 -16.33
CA GLU A 221 0.55 -9.82 -17.55
C GLU A 221 -0.65 -8.93 -17.93
N GLU A 222 -1.02 -8.96 -19.21
CA GLU A 222 -2.01 -8.04 -19.80
C GLU A 222 -3.36 -8.07 -19.07
N ASP A 223 -3.79 -9.25 -18.65
CA ASP A 223 -5.06 -9.49 -17.98
C ASP A 223 -4.97 -9.47 -16.44
N PHE A 224 -3.81 -9.13 -15.86
CA PHE A 224 -3.54 -9.25 -14.43
C PHE A 224 -3.74 -10.68 -13.87
N SER A 225 -3.70 -11.74 -14.68
CA SER A 225 -3.80 -13.13 -14.17
C SER A 225 -2.52 -13.57 -13.43
N ALA A 226 -1.39 -12.96 -13.76
CA ALA A 226 -0.11 -13.19 -13.11
C ALA A 226 0.81 -11.98 -13.21
N VAL A 227 1.91 -12.05 -12.46
CA VAL A 227 3.05 -11.14 -12.55
C VAL A 227 4.34 -11.93 -12.70
N GLN A 228 5.33 -11.32 -13.33
CA GLN A 228 6.71 -11.80 -13.40
C GLN A 228 7.53 -11.05 -12.36
N LEU A 229 7.93 -11.74 -11.30
CA LEU A 229 8.65 -11.16 -10.16
C LEU A 229 10.14 -11.46 -10.28
N THR A 230 10.96 -10.41 -10.32
CA THR A 230 12.43 -10.52 -10.39
C THR A 230 13.03 -9.95 -9.10
N LEU A 231 13.64 -10.82 -8.30
CA LEU A 231 14.29 -10.48 -7.04
C LEU A 231 15.69 -9.86 -7.25
N PRO A 232 16.23 -9.12 -6.25
CA PRO A 232 17.60 -8.63 -6.27
C PRO A 232 18.60 -9.71 -6.67
N GLY A 233 19.48 -9.40 -7.62
CA GLY A 233 20.51 -10.33 -8.11
C GLY A 233 20.02 -11.51 -8.96
N SER A 234 18.71 -11.69 -9.18
CA SER A 234 18.19 -12.71 -10.09
C SER A 234 18.14 -12.22 -11.54
N ARG A 235 18.56 -13.08 -12.49
CA ARG A 235 18.32 -12.87 -13.93
C ARG A 235 16.98 -13.44 -14.39
N TYR A 236 16.40 -14.34 -13.62
CA TYR A 236 15.25 -15.13 -14.03
C TYR A 236 14.02 -14.65 -13.27
N PRO A 237 13.04 -14.03 -13.97
CA PRO A 237 11.76 -13.73 -13.36
C PRO A 237 11.02 -15.02 -13.01
N GLU A 238 10.31 -14.99 -11.89
CA GLU A 238 9.39 -16.04 -11.49
C GLU A 238 7.96 -15.61 -11.76
N ARG A 239 7.20 -16.46 -12.44
CA ARG A 239 5.78 -16.21 -12.73
C ARG A 239 4.92 -16.53 -11.51
N ILE A 240 4.31 -15.51 -10.91
CA ILE A 240 3.39 -15.62 -9.77
C ILE A 240 1.96 -15.38 -10.24
N LYS A 241 1.08 -16.39 -10.10
CA LYS A 241 -0.35 -16.23 -10.39
C LYS A 241 -1.04 -15.41 -9.31
N LEU A 242 -1.89 -14.47 -9.70
CA LEU A 242 -2.72 -13.70 -8.77
C LEU A 242 -4.01 -14.49 -8.52
N TYR A 243 -4.16 -15.10 -7.35
CA TYR A 243 -5.34 -15.94 -7.05
C TYR A 243 -6.50 -15.14 -6.44
N GLY A 244 -6.25 -13.96 -5.89
CA GLY A 244 -7.21 -13.24 -5.06
C GLY A 244 -7.60 -14.04 -3.82
N GLU A 245 -8.79 -13.78 -3.28
CA GLU A 245 -9.39 -14.65 -2.26
C GLU A 245 -9.83 -15.98 -2.89
N ALA A 246 -8.85 -16.81 -3.21
CA ALA A 246 -9.01 -18.25 -3.33
C ALA A 246 -8.60 -18.89 -1.99
N CYS A 247 -9.21 -18.45 -0.89
CA CYS A 247 -9.38 -19.31 0.27
C CYS A 247 -10.72 -20.01 0.06
N LYS A 248 -10.69 -21.21 -0.54
CA LYS A 248 -11.69 -22.22 -0.22
C LYS A 248 -11.32 -22.85 1.11
#